data_AF-A0A0F9XTL5-F1
#
_entry.id   AF-A0A0F9XTL5-F1
#
_cell.length_a   1.000
_cell.length_b   1.000
_cell.length_c   1.000
_cell.angle_alpha   90.00
_cell.angle_beta   90.00
_cell.angle_gamma   90.00
#
_symmetry.space_group_name_H-M   'P 1'
#
loop_
_entity.id
_entity.type
_entity.pdbx_description
1 polymer ?
#
loop_
_entity_poly.entity_id
_entity_poly.type
_entity_poly.pdbx_seq_one_letter_code
_entity_poly.pdbx_strand_id
1 'polypeptide(L)'
;MRLSFIIFILIAVFFIAVYPSMALALSQEEQTKLDELLDKLIDISLALSLLQKQVEELINSSQPLYHLNLGDYLEDFFNDQGIILNENDFLESTEDPYLDFAKILNLVSSSYRSNEKITQRKAGQISEQFFLIKDKLLLDGLYGKIDMHEHYRSGGDIGEFLRAAGSLGISKIIFVPTGMGPDNQGYKIHQSFLIRYIKKLYPEKIIPFCTIDEADPKAAEVFEECLKSGGEGLKLLGGHPSFYDEPLNSENMYKVYQIAAEYQVPILVHGSIINVPETKSQLEQVYSDFPEVTFIHAHYCSAIFKGINLDQCARLLDKYPNLYIDLSMGGGIKRYHRYLREDLPKIKDFILTYQDRILFGSDIILDQARYKDQDWLYQRISCDLNLHQLKEYTCDFGEKDILHQGFNLEEQVLRKLYFENPKKILNF
;
A
#
# COMPACT_ATOMS: atom_id res chain seq x y z
N MET A 1 -19.82 -45.92 5.45
CA MET A 1 -19.27 -46.66 6.60
C MET A 1 -17.72 -46.81 6.60
N ARG A 2 -16.94 -46.03 5.81
CA ARG A 2 -15.46 -46.07 5.79
C ARG A 2 -14.76 -44.81 6.31
N LEU A 3 -15.48 -43.68 6.43
CA LEU A 3 -14.90 -42.43 6.96
C LEU A 3 -14.78 -42.45 8.49
N SER A 4 -15.66 -43.20 9.16
CA SER A 4 -15.66 -43.36 10.62
C SER A 4 -14.49 -44.22 11.13
N PHE A 5 -13.88 -45.06 10.30
CA PHE A 5 -12.76 -45.94 10.71
C PHE A 5 -11.41 -45.21 10.70
N ILE A 6 -11.19 -44.32 9.72
CA ILE A 6 -9.97 -43.50 9.62
C ILE A 6 -9.90 -42.47 10.74
N ILE A 7 -11.05 -41.86 11.08
CA ILE A 7 -11.15 -40.93 12.21
C ILE A 7 -10.92 -41.66 13.54
N PHE A 8 -11.41 -42.90 13.68
CA PHE A 8 -11.15 -43.72 14.88
C PHE A 8 -9.66 -44.05 15.03
N ILE A 9 -8.95 -44.33 13.94
CA ILE A 9 -7.50 -44.61 13.94
C ILE A 9 -6.69 -43.36 14.29
N LEU A 10 -7.04 -42.18 13.73
CA LEU A 10 -6.34 -40.93 14.05
C LEU A 10 -6.53 -40.51 15.51
N ILE A 11 -7.73 -40.75 16.07
CA ILE A 11 -8.02 -40.52 17.49
C ILE A 11 -7.26 -41.54 18.36
N ALA A 12 -7.16 -42.80 17.94
CA ALA A 12 -6.41 -43.83 18.66
C ALA A 12 -4.89 -43.55 18.68
N VAL A 13 -4.31 -43.10 17.56
CA VAL A 13 -2.89 -42.71 17.44
C VAL A 13 -2.58 -41.51 18.35
N PHE A 14 -3.47 -40.52 18.39
CA PHE A 14 -3.33 -39.36 19.27
C PHE A 14 -3.48 -39.76 20.76
N PHE A 15 -4.39 -40.66 21.09
CA PHE A 15 -4.57 -41.14 22.47
C PHE A 15 -3.38 -41.97 22.99
N ILE A 16 -2.78 -42.83 22.14
CA ILE A 16 -1.63 -43.66 22.50
C ILE A 16 -0.36 -42.82 22.70
N ALA A 17 -0.18 -41.76 21.89
CA ALA A 17 0.96 -40.84 22.02
C ALA A 17 0.89 -39.97 23.30
N VAL A 18 -0.31 -39.71 23.82
CA VAL A 18 -0.54 -38.84 24.99
C VAL A 18 -0.68 -39.67 26.30
N TYR A 19 -1.16 -40.92 26.24
CA TYR A 19 -1.35 -41.79 27.41
C TYR A 19 -0.74 -43.19 27.21
N PRO A 20 0.59 -43.36 27.38
CA PRO A 20 1.28 -44.60 27.03
C PRO A 20 0.94 -45.82 27.94
N SER A 21 0.31 -45.60 29.09
CA SER A 21 -0.13 -46.68 30.00
C SER A 21 -1.44 -47.37 29.59
N MET A 22 -2.07 -46.94 28.49
CA MET A 22 -3.22 -47.61 27.88
C MET A 22 -2.85 -48.08 26.46
N ALA A 23 -1.87 -48.98 26.35
CA ALA A 23 -1.53 -49.58 25.07
C ALA A 23 -2.43 -50.79 24.78
N LEU A 24 -3.34 -50.65 23.82
CA LEU A 24 -3.91 -51.80 23.11
C LEU A 24 -2.86 -52.30 22.11
N ALA A 25 -2.58 -53.61 22.14
CA ALA A 25 -1.58 -54.23 21.28
C ALA A 25 -2.00 -54.09 19.80
N LEU A 26 -1.22 -53.33 19.03
CA LEU A 26 -1.37 -53.20 17.58
C LEU A 26 -0.91 -54.50 16.89
N SER A 27 -1.51 -54.81 15.74
CA SER A 27 -1.06 -55.92 14.93
C SER A 27 0.26 -55.59 14.22
N GLN A 28 1.02 -56.61 13.84
CA GLN A 28 2.36 -56.44 13.25
C GLN A 28 2.33 -55.70 11.90
N GLU A 29 1.22 -55.77 11.15
CA GLU A 29 1.01 -55.02 9.91
C GLU A 29 0.75 -53.52 10.15
N GLU A 30 0.06 -53.19 11.25
CA GLU A 30 -0.21 -51.79 11.63
C GLU A 30 1.05 -51.12 12.17
N GLN A 31 1.88 -51.88 12.88
CA GLN A 31 3.17 -51.40 13.39
C GLN A 31 4.15 -51.12 12.24
N THR A 32 4.20 -51.99 11.23
CA THR A 32 5.05 -51.81 10.03
C THR A 32 4.64 -50.58 9.21
N LYS A 33 3.33 -50.30 9.06
CA LYS A 33 2.84 -49.10 8.38
C LYS A 33 3.08 -47.81 9.17
N LEU A 34 3.12 -47.89 10.50
CA LEU A 34 3.47 -46.75 11.35
C LEU A 34 4.97 -46.44 11.22
N ASP A 35 5.82 -47.46 11.20
CA ASP A 35 7.27 -47.31 11.03
C ASP A 35 7.62 -46.74 9.63
N GLU A 36 6.97 -47.19 8.54
CA GLU A 36 7.14 -46.59 7.20
C GLU A 36 6.68 -45.11 7.11
N LEU A 37 5.68 -44.73 7.92
CA LEU A 37 5.19 -43.35 7.96
C LEU A 37 6.13 -42.44 8.76
N LEU A 38 6.73 -42.98 9.82
CA LEU A 38 7.72 -42.29 10.65
C LEU A 38 9.03 -42.10 9.90
N ASP A 39 9.50 -43.09 9.14
CA ASP A 39 10.70 -42.97 8.31
C ASP A 39 10.57 -41.88 7.23
N LYS A 40 9.39 -41.75 6.60
CA LYS A 40 9.10 -40.67 5.62
C LYS A 40 8.99 -39.28 6.25
N LEU A 41 8.64 -39.18 7.53
CA LEU A 41 8.59 -37.91 8.26
C LEU A 41 9.99 -37.46 8.72
N ILE A 42 10.90 -38.41 8.99
CA ILE A 42 12.30 -38.15 9.35
C ILE A 42 13.07 -37.52 8.18
N ASP A 43 12.84 -37.95 6.94
CA ASP A 43 13.49 -37.39 5.74
C ASP A 43 13.10 -35.93 5.46
N ILE A 44 11.84 -35.55 5.70
CA ILE A 44 11.35 -34.17 5.49
C ILE A 44 11.91 -33.24 6.58
N SER A 45 11.99 -33.71 7.82
CA SER A 45 12.62 -32.97 8.92
C SER A 45 14.11 -32.73 8.65
N LEU A 46 14.80 -33.73 8.09
CA LEU A 46 16.24 -33.62 7.78
C LEU A 46 16.48 -32.64 6.63
N ALA A 47 15.67 -32.70 5.56
CA ALA A 47 15.73 -31.78 4.43
C ALA A 47 15.47 -30.32 4.84
N LEU A 48 14.49 -30.08 5.73
CA LEU A 48 14.21 -28.74 6.26
C LEU A 48 15.31 -28.23 7.18
N SER A 49 15.96 -29.11 7.97
CA SER A 49 17.11 -28.73 8.80
C SER A 49 18.35 -28.37 7.97
N LEU A 50 18.56 -29.05 6.84
CA LEU A 50 19.62 -28.75 5.89
C LEU A 50 19.37 -27.45 5.13
N LEU A 51 18.11 -27.21 4.72
CA LEU A 51 17.70 -25.96 4.08
C LEU A 51 17.83 -24.77 5.04
N GLN A 52 17.38 -24.92 6.29
CA GLN A 52 17.53 -23.89 7.31
C GLN A 52 19.00 -23.59 7.59
N LYS A 53 19.85 -24.62 7.69
CA LYS A 53 21.29 -24.46 7.92
C LYS A 53 21.99 -23.80 6.72
N GLN A 54 21.60 -24.14 5.48
CA GLN A 54 22.12 -23.50 4.28
C GLN A 54 21.67 -22.03 4.18
N VAL A 55 20.42 -21.72 4.54
CA VAL A 55 19.92 -20.34 4.60
C VAL A 55 20.63 -19.54 5.71
N GLU A 56 20.89 -20.13 6.87
CA GLU A 56 21.65 -19.50 7.96
C GLU A 56 23.13 -19.30 7.59
N GLU A 57 23.75 -20.23 6.85
CA GLU A 57 25.12 -20.09 6.32
C GLU A 57 25.20 -19.03 5.21
N LEU A 58 24.16 -18.92 4.36
CA LEU A 58 24.03 -17.89 3.31
C LEU A 58 23.85 -16.49 3.90
N ILE A 59 23.01 -16.33 4.93
CA ILE A 59 22.78 -15.04 5.63
C ILE A 59 24.04 -14.57 6.37
N ASN A 60 24.84 -15.50 6.91
CA ASN A 60 26.05 -15.17 7.67
C ASN A 60 27.30 -15.01 6.79
N SER A 61 27.27 -15.44 5.52
CA SER A 61 28.38 -15.23 4.59
C SER A 61 28.33 -13.80 4.04
N SER A 62 29.37 -13.01 4.34
CA SER A 62 29.48 -11.60 3.96
C SER A 62 29.82 -11.38 2.47
N GLN A 63 29.14 -12.09 1.57
CA GLN A 63 29.33 -11.97 0.13
C GLN A 63 28.14 -11.23 -0.49
N PRO A 64 28.37 -10.25 -1.38
CA PRO A 64 27.29 -9.47 -1.99
C PRO A 64 26.55 -10.34 -3.02
N LEU A 65 25.24 -10.52 -2.82
CA LEU A 65 24.36 -11.16 -3.78
C LEU A 65 24.17 -10.23 -4.99
N TYR A 66 24.93 -10.49 -6.05
CA TYR A 66 24.65 -9.96 -7.38
C TYR A 66 23.53 -10.79 -8.02
N HIS A 67 22.46 -10.11 -8.44
CA HIS A 67 21.49 -10.52 -9.46
C HIS A 67 20.82 -11.90 -9.28
N LEU A 68 19.76 -11.94 -8.49
CA LEU A 68 18.61 -12.83 -8.71
C LEU A 68 17.39 -12.07 -8.20
N ASN A 69 16.52 -11.59 -9.08
CA ASN A 69 15.23 -11.07 -8.61
C ASN A 69 14.41 -12.28 -8.12
N LEU A 70 13.56 -12.10 -7.11
CA LEU A 70 12.83 -13.20 -6.48
C LEU A 70 11.97 -14.00 -7.47
N GLY A 71 11.51 -13.37 -8.55
CA GLY A 71 10.84 -14.03 -9.67
C GLY A 71 11.74 -15.05 -10.38
N ASP A 72 12.99 -14.70 -10.67
CA ASP A 72 13.95 -15.59 -11.35
C ASP A 72 14.30 -16.79 -10.45
N TYR A 73 14.48 -16.55 -9.14
CA TYR A 73 14.74 -17.63 -8.17
C TYR A 73 13.53 -18.55 -7.99
N LEU A 74 12.31 -18.00 -7.97
CA LEU A 74 11.08 -18.78 -7.87
C LEU A 74 10.78 -19.54 -9.16
N GLU A 75 11.06 -18.95 -10.33
CA GLU A 75 10.93 -19.59 -11.63
C GLU A 75 11.91 -20.76 -11.77
N ASP A 76 13.18 -20.60 -11.41
CA ASP A 76 14.17 -21.68 -11.37
C ASP A 76 13.76 -22.79 -10.39
N PHE A 77 13.30 -22.41 -9.20
CA PHE A 77 12.80 -23.36 -8.20
C PHE A 77 11.58 -24.15 -8.70
N PHE A 78 10.61 -23.49 -9.34
CA PHE A 78 9.41 -24.16 -9.87
C PHE A 78 9.73 -25.03 -11.08
N ASN A 79 10.66 -24.62 -11.95
CA ASN A 79 11.14 -25.42 -13.07
C ASN A 79 11.90 -26.67 -12.60
N ASP A 80 12.76 -26.55 -11.59
CA ASP A 80 13.48 -27.68 -10.98
C ASP A 80 12.53 -28.68 -10.27
N GLN A 81 11.34 -28.22 -9.87
CA GLN A 81 10.27 -29.06 -9.34
C GLN A 81 9.23 -29.50 -10.40
N GLY A 82 9.43 -29.15 -11.68
CA GLY A 82 8.63 -29.62 -12.82
C GLY A 82 7.32 -28.86 -13.08
N ILE A 83 7.20 -27.59 -12.67
CA ILE A 83 6.00 -26.75 -12.84
C ILE A 83 6.26 -25.70 -13.94
N ILE A 84 5.45 -25.66 -15.00
CA ILE A 84 5.61 -24.77 -16.18
C ILE A 84 4.37 -23.88 -16.37
N LEU A 85 4.55 -22.57 -16.61
CA LEU A 85 3.50 -21.53 -16.70
C LEU A 85 3.33 -20.98 -18.14
N ASN A 86 2.13 -20.53 -18.56
CA ASN A 86 1.88 -20.05 -19.94
C ASN A 86 0.95 -18.80 -20.02
N GLU A 87 1.16 -17.94 -21.01
CA GLU A 87 0.59 -16.57 -21.10
C GLU A 87 -0.92 -16.48 -21.34
N ASN A 88 -1.56 -17.51 -21.88
CA ASN A 88 -3.01 -17.48 -22.16
C ASN A 88 -3.86 -17.62 -20.90
N ASP A 89 -3.20 -17.82 -19.75
CA ASP A 89 -3.79 -18.20 -18.48
C ASP A 89 -4.76 -17.15 -17.85
N PHE A 90 -4.62 -15.90 -18.30
CA PHE A 90 -4.96 -14.70 -17.53
C PHE A 90 -6.30 -14.03 -17.90
N LEU A 91 -7.07 -14.57 -18.87
CA LEU A 91 -8.12 -13.79 -19.57
C LEU A 91 -9.60 -14.20 -19.31
N GLU A 92 -9.93 -15.01 -18.30
CA GLU A 92 -11.33 -15.37 -17.97
C GLU A 92 -11.75 -15.07 -16.51
N SER A 93 -13.02 -14.69 -16.30
CA SER A 93 -13.57 -14.24 -15.01
C SER A 93 -14.08 -15.37 -14.09
N THR A 94 -13.91 -15.24 -12.76
CA THR A 94 -14.29 -16.28 -11.77
C THR A 94 -15.01 -15.75 -10.52
N GLU A 95 -15.75 -16.63 -9.83
CA GLU A 95 -16.65 -16.33 -8.69
C GLU A 95 -16.00 -16.47 -7.29
N ASP A 96 -14.69 -16.76 -7.15
CA ASP A 96 -14.02 -17.01 -5.85
C ASP A 96 -12.73 -16.17 -5.62
N PRO A 97 -12.74 -15.20 -4.69
CA PRO A 97 -11.64 -14.25 -4.49
C PRO A 97 -10.36 -14.86 -3.91
N TYR A 98 -10.41 -16.04 -3.29
CA TYR A 98 -9.20 -16.71 -2.78
C TYR A 98 -8.47 -17.48 -3.88
N LEU A 99 -9.20 -17.94 -4.90
CA LEU A 99 -8.64 -18.54 -6.10
C LEU A 99 -8.01 -17.48 -7.00
N ASP A 100 -8.61 -16.29 -7.09
CA ASP A 100 -8.04 -15.16 -7.82
C ASP A 100 -6.75 -14.66 -7.17
N PHE A 101 -6.66 -14.63 -5.83
CA PHE A 101 -5.44 -14.24 -5.13
C PHE A 101 -4.30 -15.27 -5.25
N ALA A 102 -4.63 -16.57 -5.28
CA ALA A 102 -3.65 -17.64 -5.55
C ALA A 102 -3.15 -17.64 -7.01
N LYS A 103 -3.98 -17.19 -7.96
CA LYS A 103 -3.59 -16.96 -9.37
C LYS A 103 -2.75 -15.69 -9.55
N ILE A 104 -3.06 -14.62 -8.82
CA ILE A 104 -2.25 -13.37 -8.78
C ILE A 104 -0.83 -13.64 -8.27
N LEU A 105 -0.65 -14.64 -7.41
CA LEU A 105 0.65 -15.09 -6.89
C LEU A 105 1.26 -16.27 -7.69
N ASN A 106 0.66 -16.67 -8.82
CA ASN A 106 1.10 -17.74 -9.74
C ASN A 106 1.25 -19.15 -9.10
N LEU A 107 0.47 -19.45 -8.05
CA LEU A 107 0.53 -20.74 -7.33
C LEU A 107 -0.38 -21.83 -7.94
N VAL A 108 -1.10 -21.52 -9.04
CA VAL A 108 -2.01 -22.44 -9.74
C VAL A 108 -1.95 -22.18 -11.25
N SER A 109 -1.64 -23.20 -12.06
CA SER A 109 -1.63 -23.08 -13.53
C SER A 109 -3.04 -22.86 -14.06
N SER A 110 -3.15 -22.08 -15.12
CA SER A 110 -4.43 -21.56 -15.59
C SER A 110 -4.96 -22.26 -16.87
N SER A 111 -4.30 -23.34 -17.34
CA SER A 111 -4.74 -24.04 -18.56
C SER A 111 -5.92 -24.99 -18.33
N TYR A 112 -6.96 -24.83 -19.16
CA TYR A 112 -8.22 -25.61 -19.16
C TYR A 112 -8.05 -27.11 -19.54
N ARG A 113 -6.85 -27.69 -19.40
CA ARG A 113 -6.57 -29.11 -19.73
C ARG A 113 -5.69 -29.88 -18.75
N SER A 114 -5.40 -29.38 -17.55
CA SER A 114 -4.91 -30.26 -16.47
C SER A 114 -5.82 -30.17 -15.24
N ASN A 115 -6.40 -31.32 -14.91
CA ASN A 115 -7.51 -31.46 -13.98
C ASN A 115 -6.98 -31.80 -12.57
N GLU A 116 -6.07 -30.99 -12.02
CA GLU A 116 -5.66 -31.12 -10.61
C GLU A 116 -6.06 -29.86 -9.83
N LYS A 117 -7.31 -29.86 -9.35
CA LYS A 117 -7.78 -28.91 -8.35
C LYS A 117 -6.88 -28.99 -7.12
N ILE A 118 -6.24 -27.89 -6.73
CA ILE A 118 -5.69 -27.74 -5.38
C ILE A 118 -6.80 -28.09 -4.39
N THR A 119 -6.55 -29.09 -3.55
CA THR A 119 -7.51 -29.48 -2.52
C THR A 119 -7.56 -28.41 -1.43
N GLN A 120 -8.71 -28.23 -0.78
CA GLN A 120 -8.87 -27.31 0.36
C GLN A 120 -7.77 -27.49 1.43
N ARG A 121 -7.28 -28.71 1.61
CA ARG A 121 -6.18 -29.02 2.52
C ARG A 121 -4.85 -28.38 2.09
N LYS A 122 -4.54 -28.40 0.79
CA LYS A 122 -3.31 -27.84 0.23
C LYS A 122 -3.36 -26.31 0.17
N ALA A 123 -4.53 -25.73 -0.09
CA ALA A 123 -4.79 -24.30 0.11
C ALA A 123 -4.64 -23.88 1.58
N GLY A 124 -5.13 -24.69 2.52
CA GLY A 124 -4.98 -24.45 3.97
C GLY A 124 -3.52 -24.45 4.43
N GLN A 125 -2.69 -25.36 3.91
CA GLN A 125 -1.26 -25.44 4.25
C GLN A 125 -0.45 -24.27 3.67
N ILE A 126 -0.75 -23.83 2.44
CA ILE A 126 -0.14 -22.63 1.84
C ILE A 126 -0.51 -21.39 2.67
N SER A 127 -1.76 -21.32 3.14
CA SER A 127 -2.22 -20.23 3.99
C SER A 127 -1.49 -20.23 5.34
N GLU A 128 -1.35 -21.37 6.03
CA GLU A 128 -0.57 -21.46 7.28
C GLU A 128 0.90 -21.07 7.10
N GLN A 129 1.55 -21.51 6.02
CA GLN A 129 2.94 -21.15 5.71
C GLN A 129 3.08 -19.65 5.36
N PHE A 130 2.11 -19.09 4.65
CA PHE A 130 2.05 -17.65 4.40
C PHE A 130 1.86 -16.87 5.71
N PHE A 131 1.00 -17.31 6.62
CA PHE A 131 0.82 -16.70 7.93
C PHE A 131 2.11 -16.67 8.77
N LEU A 132 3.00 -17.64 8.59
CA LEU A 132 4.30 -17.70 9.27
C LEU A 132 5.33 -16.71 8.72
N ILE A 133 5.22 -16.30 7.46
CA ILE A 133 6.14 -15.34 6.81
C ILE A 133 5.50 -13.98 6.53
N LYS A 134 4.16 -13.85 6.67
CA LYS A 134 3.43 -12.62 6.36
C LYS A 134 3.98 -11.46 7.16
N ASP A 135 4.32 -11.69 8.43
CA ASP A 135 4.82 -10.63 9.30
C ASP A 135 6.22 -10.21 8.87
N LYS A 136 7.07 -11.10 8.35
CA LYS A 136 8.35 -10.73 7.70
C LYS A 136 8.12 -9.97 6.38
N LEU A 137 7.23 -10.43 5.52
CA LEU A 137 6.87 -9.76 4.25
C LEU A 137 6.24 -8.37 4.48
N LEU A 138 5.45 -8.22 5.54
CA LEU A 138 4.86 -6.95 6.00
C LEU A 138 5.88 -6.00 6.64
N LEU A 139 6.98 -6.52 7.20
CA LEU A 139 8.00 -5.75 7.93
C LEU A 139 9.14 -5.24 7.04
N ASP A 140 9.31 -5.82 5.84
CA ASP A 140 10.32 -5.38 4.86
C ASP A 140 9.81 -4.22 3.96
N GLY A 141 8.54 -3.80 4.09
CA GLY A 141 7.96 -2.63 3.39
C GLY A 141 7.59 -2.88 1.92
N LEU A 142 7.86 -4.07 1.39
CA LEU A 142 7.42 -4.50 0.05
C LEU A 142 5.96 -4.98 0.06
N TYR A 143 5.49 -5.60 1.15
CA TYR A 143 4.07 -5.70 1.50
C TYR A 143 3.79 -4.81 2.71
N GLY A 144 2.63 -4.15 2.77
CA GLY A 144 2.33 -3.22 3.86
C GLY A 144 2.46 -1.73 3.51
N LYS A 145 2.51 -1.39 2.22
CA LYS A 145 2.60 0.01 1.76
C LYS A 145 1.43 0.84 2.31
N ILE A 146 1.69 2.12 2.53
CA ILE A 146 0.73 3.10 3.02
C ILE A 146 0.54 4.14 1.92
N ASP A 147 -0.68 4.20 1.39
CA ASP A 147 -1.08 5.25 0.46
C ASP A 147 -1.52 6.47 1.27
N MET A 148 -0.80 7.58 1.13
CA MET A 148 -0.99 8.78 1.94
C MET A 148 -1.99 9.77 1.33
N HIS A 149 -2.55 9.51 0.16
CA HIS A 149 -3.32 10.56 -0.54
C HIS A 149 -4.36 10.02 -1.51
N GLU A 150 -5.56 9.72 -1.01
CA GLU A 150 -6.72 9.37 -1.83
C GLU A 150 -7.94 10.21 -1.48
N HIS A 151 -8.79 10.51 -2.45
CA HIS A 151 -9.98 11.32 -2.27
C HIS A 151 -11.24 10.44 -2.19
N TYR A 152 -12.14 10.74 -1.28
CA TYR A 152 -13.40 10.02 -1.10
C TYR A 152 -14.63 10.90 -1.32
N ARG A 153 -15.57 10.37 -2.11
CA ARG A 153 -16.94 10.88 -2.26
C ARG A 153 -17.94 9.77 -1.97
N SER A 154 -19.00 10.11 -1.25
CA SER A 154 -20.06 9.17 -0.87
C SER A 154 -20.61 8.42 -2.07
N GLY A 155 -20.63 7.09 -1.96
CA GLY A 155 -21.05 6.18 -3.03
C GLY A 155 -19.90 5.65 -3.89
N GLY A 156 -18.67 6.10 -3.68
CA GLY A 156 -17.49 5.43 -4.25
C GLY A 156 -17.26 4.04 -3.64
N ASP A 157 -16.88 3.08 -4.49
CA ASP A 157 -16.72 1.69 -4.09
C ASP A 157 -15.35 1.43 -3.43
N ILE A 158 -15.35 1.52 -2.10
CA ILE A 158 -14.16 1.24 -1.30
C ILE A 158 -13.77 -0.24 -1.34
N GLY A 159 -14.72 -1.15 -1.57
CA GLY A 159 -14.42 -2.56 -1.68
C GLY A 159 -13.52 -2.84 -2.88
N GLU A 160 -13.87 -2.29 -4.05
CA GLU A 160 -13.05 -2.40 -5.26
C GLU A 160 -11.68 -1.75 -5.08
N PHE A 161 -11.63 -0.55 -4.49
CA PHE A 161 -10.38 0.14 -4.21
C PHE A 161 -9.46 -0.69 -3.30
N LEU A 162 -9.98 -1.21 -2.20
CA LEU A 162 -9.18 -2.01 -1.26
C LEU A 162 -8.70 -3.34 -1.86
N ARG A 163 -9.45 -3.93 -2.80
CA ARG A 163 -9.00 -5.12 -3.54
C ARG A 163 -7.86 -4.79 -4.49
N ALA A 164 -8.02 -3.74 -5.29
CA ALA A 164 -6.99 -3.28 -6.23
C ALA A 164 -5.70 -2.81 -5.53
N ALA A 165 -5.83 -1.99 -4.48
CA ALA A 165 -4.69 -1.52 -3.69
C ALA A 165 -4.02 -2.69 -2.93
N GLY A 166 -4.82 -3.61 -2.39
CA GLY A 166 -4.34 -4.77 -1.66
C GLY A 166 -3.52 -5.75 -2.52
N SER A 167 -3.89 -5.95 -3.79
CA SER A 167 -3.09 -6.78 -4.72
C SER A 167 -1.74 -6.13 -5.07
N LEU A 168 -1.60 -4.83 -4.86
CA LEU A 168 -0.35 -4.06 -5.02
C LEU A 168 0.44 -3.91 -3.70
N GLY A 169 0.02 -4.63 -2.66
CA GLY A 169 0.67 -4.63 -1.35
C GLY A 169 0.39 -3.39 -0.50
N ILE A 170 -0.58 -2.55 -0.89
CA ILE A 170 -1.06 -1.42 -0.08
C ILE A 170 -2.00 -1.94 1.01
N SER A 171 -1.68 -1.66 2.27
CA SER A 171 -2.39 -2.19 3.43
C SER A 171 -3.19 -1.14 4.20
N LYS A 172 -2.76 0.13 4.13
CA LYS A 172 -3.41 1.27 4.75
C LYS A 172 -3.51 2.41 3.73
N ILE A 173 -4.63 3.12 3.75
CA ILE A 173 -4.91 4.23 2.85
C ILE A 173 -5.46 5.41 3.65
N ILE A 174 -4.90 6.59 3.39
CA ILE A 174 -5.49 7.85 3.81
C ILE A 174 -6.55 8.25 2.80
N PHE A 175 -7.78 8.38 3.28
CA PHE A 175 -8.86 8.98 2.52
C PHE A 175 -9.19 10.37 3.04
N VAL A 176 -9.25 11.35 2.13
CA VAL A 176 -9.70 12.72 2.37
C VAL A 176 -11.09 12.91 1.75
N PRO A 177 -12.12 13.33 2.50
CA PRO A 177 -13.43 13.62 1.94
C PRO A 177 -13.35 14.88 1.06
N THR A 178 -13.92 14.88 -0.15
CA THR A 178 -13.79 16.05 -1.04
C THR A 178 -15.05 16.32 -1.83
N GLY A 179 -15.59 17.51 -1.62
CA GLY A 179 -16.75 18.03 -2.32
C GLY A 179 -16.40 18.74 -3.63
N MET A 180 -17.17 19.77 -3.94
CA MET A 180 -17.02 20.60 -5.14
C MET A 180 -16.49 21.99 -4.79
N GLY A 181 -15.75 22.62 -5.69
CA GLY A 181 -15.30 24.00 -5.48
C GLY A 181 -16.45 25.02 -5.59
N PRO A 182 -16.29 26.22 -4.99
CA PRO A 182 -15.07 26.70 -4.32
C PRO A 182 -14.94 26.33 -2.85
N ASP A 183 -16.05 26.18 -2.14
CA ASP A 183 -16.18 26.02 -0.69
C ASP A 183 -16.20 24.55 -0.22
N ASN A 184 -15.59 23.66 -1.02
CA ASN A 184 -15.59 22.21 -0.79
C ASN A 184 -17.01 21.61 -0.63
N GLN A 185 -18.03 22.19 -1.25
CA GLN A 185 -19.45 21.84 -1.10
C GLN A 185 -19.71 20.32 -1.07
N GLY A 186 -20.39 19.86 -0.02
CA GLY A 186 -20.77 18.46 0.17
C GLY A 186 -19.76 17.63 0.97
N TYR A 187 -18.58 18.17 1.30
CA TYR A 187 -17.56 17.45 2.07
C TYR A 187 -18.06 16.89 3.40
N LYS A 188 -18.94 17.62 4.11
CA LYS A 188 -19.49 17.18 5.42
C LYS A 188 -20.23 15.83 5.31
N ILE A 189 -20.91 15.57 4.18
CA ILE A 189 -21.59 14.30 3.92
C ILE A 189 -20.56 13.19 3.69
N HIS A 190 -19.57 13.46 2.83
CA HIS A 190 -18.49 12.52 2.52
C HIS A 190 -17.66 12.16 3.75
N GLN A 191 -17.32 13.16 4.56
CA GLN A 191 -16.60 13.03 5.82
C GLN A 191 -17.38 12.21 6.84
N SER A 192 -18.65 12.53 7.03
CA SER A 192 -19.52 11.78 7.95
C SER A 192 -19.63 10.32 7.54
N PHE A 193 -19.77 10.04 6.23
CA PHE A 193 -19.85 8.67 5.74
C PHE A 193 -18.54 7.91 5.92
N LEU A 194 -17.41 8.54 5.57
CA LEU A 194 -16.07 7.98 5.69
C LEU A 194 -15.76 7.60 7.14
N ILE A 195 -15.95 8.53 8.08
CA ILE A 195 -15.58 8.34 9.48
C ILE A 195 -16.59 7.43 10.21
N ARG A 196 -17.89 7.65 10.03
CA ARG A 196 -18.90 6.96 10.85
C ARG A 196 -19.25 5.56 10.36
N TYR A 197 -19.02 5.26 9.09
CA TYR A 197 -19.38 3.97 8.48
C TYR A 197 -18.16 3.24 7.96
N ILE A 198 -17.43 3.84 7.02
CA ILE A 198 -16.35 3.17 6.30
C ILE A 198 -15.17 2.79 7.22
N LYS A 199 -14.67 3.73 8.03
CA LYS A 199 -13.61 3.46 9.01
C LYS A 199 -14.01 2.32 9.97
N LYS A 200 -15.29 2.21 10.34
CA LYS A 200 -15.76 1.12 11.20
C LYS A 200 -15.76 -0.24 10.51
N LEU A 201 -16.00 -0.28 9.20
CA LEU A 201 -15.94 -1.51 8.40
C LEU A 201 -14.49 -1.95 8.16
N TYR A 202 -13.57 -0.99 8.05
CA TYR A 202 -12.16 -1.24 7.74
C TYR A 202 -11.20 -0.50 8.70
N PRO A 203 -11.27 -0.76 10.03
CA PRO A 203 -10.56 0.03 11.03
C PRO A 203 -9.04 0.00 10.88
N GLU A 204 -8.51 -1.13 10.41
CA GLU A 204 -7.08 -1.35 10.24
C GLU A 204 -6.54 -0.88 8.87
N LYS A 205 -7.42 -0.58 7.90
CA LYS A 205 -7.02 -0.26 6.52
C LYS A 205 -7.23 1.20 6.14
N ILE A 206 -8.14 1.91 6.81
CA ILE A 206 -8.52 3.27 6.42
C ILE A 206 -8.11 4.25 7.51
N ILE A 207 -7.47 5.34 7.11
CA ILE A 207 -7.11 6.46 7.97
C ILE A 207 -7.86 7.68 7.43
N PRO A 208 -8.92 8.15 8.09
CA PRO A 208 -9.71 9.24 7.58
C PRO A 208 -9.07 10.57 7.98
N PHE A 209 -8.65 11.35 6.99
CA PHE A 209 -8.32 12.74 7.23
C PHE A 209 -9.59 13.57 7.16
N CYS A 210 -9.68 14.60 7.99
CA CYS A 210 -10.73 15.60 7.93
C CYS A 210 -10.52 16.50 6.72
N THR A 211 -11.59 17.17 6.30
CA THR A 211 -11.51 18.38 5.48
C THR A 211 -12.40 19.45 6.09
N ILE A 212 -12.16 20.68 5.69
CA ILE A 212 -12.95 21.84 6.08
C ILE A 212 -13.31 22.63 4.83
N ASP A 213 -14.13 23.66 5.05
CA ASP A 213 -14.17 24.85 4.21
C ASP A 213 -13.28 25.86 4.95
N GLU A 214 -12.15 26.25 4.35
CA GLU A 214 -11.17 27.14 4.95
C GLU A 214 -11.73 28.56 5.23
N ALA A 215 -12.73 29.00 4.47
CA ALA A 215 -13.39 30.29 4.65
C ALA A 215 -14.48 30.27 5.74
N ASP A 216 -14.91 29.09 6.22
CA ASP A 216 -15.87 28.98 7.32
C ASP A 216 -15.26 29.58 8.61
N PRO A 217 -15.85 30.61 9.23
CA PRO A 217 -15.36 31.17 10.50
C PRO A 217 -15.34 30.16 11.65
N LYS A 218 -16.01 29.01 11.48
CA LYS A 218 -16.04 27.88 12.40
C LYS A 218 -15.18 26.70 11.94
N ALA A 219 -14.30 26.88 10.96
CA ALA A 219 -13.43 25.82 10.44
C ALA A 219 -12.68 25.08 11.54
N ALA A 220 -12.16 25.78 12.55
CA ALA A 220 -11.49 25.16 13.70
C ALA A 220 -12.43 24.28 14.54
N GLU A 221 -13.66 24.73 14.80
CA GLU A 221 -14.68 23.94 15.52
C GLU A 221 -15.04 22.68 14.72
N VAL A 222 -15.27 22.82 13.40
CA VAL A 222 -15.60 21.71 12.50
C VAL A 222 -14.46 20.69 12.43
N PHE A 223 -13.22 21.16 12.38
CA PHE A 223 -12.05 20.30 12.40
C PHE A 223 -11.93 19.54 13.72
N GLU A 224 -12.06 20.22 14.85
CA GLU A 224 -11.97 19.58 16.17
C GLU A 224 -13.09 18.55 16.38
N GLU A 225 -14.31 18.84 15.94
CA GLU A 225 -15.43 17.88 15.95
C GLU A 225 -15.15 16.64 15.09
N CYS A 226 -14.48 16.82 13.95
CA CYS A 226 -14.07 15.73 13.08
C CYS A 226 -13.03 14.83 13.75
N LEU A 227 -12.01 15.42 14.40
CA LEU A 227 -11.01 14.67 15.17
C LEU A 227 -11.66 13.88 16.31
N LYS A 228 -12.54 14.51 17.09
CA LYS A 228 -13.33 13.85 18.15
C LYS A 228 -14.21 12.71 17.62
N SER A 229 -14.56 12.73 16.33
CA SER A 229 -15.34 11.68 15.68
C SER A 229 -14.49 10.53 15.12
N GLY A 230 -13.16 10.63 15.15
CA GLY A 230 -12.23 9.63 14.65
C GLY A 230 -11.44 10.02 13.40
N GLY A 231 -11.39 11.31 13.06
CA GLY A 231 -10.44 11.84 12.09
C GLY A 231 -8.99 11.79 12.63
N GLU A 232 -8.02 11.52 11.76
CA GLU A 232 -6.62 11.26 12.13
C GLU A 232 -5.63 12.24 11.44
N GLY A 233 -6.14 13.32 10.85
CA GLY A 233 -5.38 14.32 10.11
C GLY A 233 -6.28 15.34 9.45
N LEU A 234 -5.70 16.29 8.72
CA LEU A 234 -6.44 17.31 7.97
C LEU A 234 -5.95 17.38 6.53
N LYS A 235 -6.87 17.57 5.59
CA LYS A 235 -6.57 17.99 4.22
C LYS A 235 -7.09 19.40 4.00
N LEU A 236 -6.21 20.25 3.49
CA LEU A 236 -6.54 21.57 2.95
C LEU A 236 -6.61 21.50 1.43
N LEU A 237 -7.72 21.99 0.86
CA LEU A 237 -7.90 22.16 -0.58
C LEU A 237 -7.46 23.56 -1.03
N GLY A 238 -7.40 24.49 -0.08
CA GLY A 238 -6.90 25.85 -0.26
C GLY A 238 -5.57 25.88 -1.00
N GLY A 239 -5.50 26.77 -1.98
CA GLY A 239 -4.38 26.93 -2.90
C GLY A 239 -4.47 26.07 -4.17
N HIS A 240 -5.47 25.19 -4.29
CA HIS A 240 -5.96 24.80 -5.61
C HIS A 240 -6.78 25.97 -6.20
N PRO A 241 -6.59 26.38 -7.47
CA PRO A 241 -7.28 27.54 -8.03
C PRO A 241 -8.81 27.50 -7.94
N SER A 242 -9.39 26.30 -7.96
CA SER A 242 -10.83 26.10 -7.83
C SER A 242 -11.36 26.14 -6.38
N PHE A 243 -10.51 26.25 -5.36
CA PHE A 243 -10.87 26.17 -3.93
C PHE A 243 -10.14 27.21 -3.08
N TYR A 244 -9.61 28.27 -3.69
CA TYR A 244 -8.83 29.29 -2.97
C TYR A 244 -9.68 30.55 -2.75
N ASP A 245 -10.36 30.60 -1.62
CA ASP A 245 -11.18 31.73 -1.17
C ASP A 245 -10.76 32.31 0.19
N GLU A 246 -9.89 31.62 0.94
CA GLU A 246 -9.28 32.09 2.18
C GLU A 246 -7.73 31.99 2.13
N PRO A 247 -6.98 33.04 2.55
CA PRO A 247 -5.52 32.96 2.70
C PRO A 247 -5.10 31.88 3.71
N LEU A 248 -4.09 31.07 3.35
CA LEU A 248 -3.64 29.96 4.20
C LEU A 248 -2.99 30.42 5.51
N ASN A 249 -2.61 31.69 5.62
CA ASN A 249 -2.03 32.30 6.83
C ASN A 249 -2.97 33.28 7.54
N SER A 250 -4.29 33.16 7.34
CA SER A 250 -5.26 34.02 8.02
C SER A 250 -5.40 33.71 9.51
N GLU A 251 -5.95 34.65 10.28
CA GLU A 251 -6.30 34.42 11.70
C GLU A 251 -7.29 33.25 11.88
N ASN A 252 -8.15 32.99 10.90
CA ASN A 252 -9.06 31.85 10.93
C ASN A 252 -8.29 30.53 10.84
N MET A 253 -7.39 30.43 9.86
CA MET A 253 -6.57 29.23 9.65
C MET A 253 -5.56 28.99 10.78
N TYR A 254 -5.06 30.03 11.45
CA TYR A 254 -4.18 29.87 12.61
C TYR A 254 -4.86 29.11 13.75
N LYS A 255 -6.17 29.28 13.94
CA LYS A 255 -6.94 28.48 14.91
C LYS A 255 -6.99 27.01 14.50
N VAL A 256 -7.08 26.73 13.21
CA VAL A 256 -7.07 25.35 12.68
C VAL A 256 -5.71 24.69 12.91
N TYR A 257 -4.61 25.38 12.64
CA TYR A 257 -3.26 24.85 12.87
C TYR A 257 -2.97 24.63 14.36
N GLN A 258 -3.47 25.51 15.23
CA GLN A 258 -3.38 25.33 16.68
C GLN A 258 -4.06 24.03 17.13
N ILE A 259 -5.24 23.71 16.59
CA ILE A 259 -5.89 22.41 16.86
C ILE A 259 -5.05 21.24 16.36
N ALA A 260 -4.47 21.33 15.16
CA ALA A 260 -3.60 20.27 14.64
C ALA A 260 -2.36 20.04 15.53
N ALA A 261 -1.76 21.11 16.05
CA ALA A 261 -0.65 21.08 17.00
C ALA A 261 -1.05 20.39 18.31
N GLU A 262 -2.19 20.78 18.88
CA GLU A 262 -2.70 20.23 20.14
C GLU A 262 -3.03 18.73 20.05
N TYR A 263 -3.65 18.32 18.94
CA TYR A 263 -3.99 16.91 18.69
C TYR A 263 -2.82 16.11 18.10
N GLN A 264 -1.71 16.77 17.74
CA GLN A 264 -0.53 16.16 17.13
C GLN A 264 -0.84 15.39 15.85
N VAL A 265 -1.70 15.95 15.01
CA VAL A 265 -2.13 15.34 13.74
C VAL A 265 -1.52 16.05 12.54
N PRO A 266 -1.18 15.33 11.45
CA PRO A 266 -0.59 15.92 10.27
C PRO A 266 -1.61 16.69 9.41
N ILE A 267 -1.09 17.62 8.59
CA ILE A 267 -1.89 18.39 7.63
C ILE A 267 -1.35 18.18 6.21
N LEU A 268 -2.17 17.58 5.35
CA LEU A 268 -1.95 17.47 3.92
C LEU A 268 -2.44 18.75 3.20
N VAL A 269 -1.54 19.42 2.50
CA VAL A 269 -1.78 20.74 1.90
C VAL A 269 -1.73 20.62 0.37
N HIS A 270 -2.75 21.14 -0.31
CA HIS A 270 -2.73 21.24 -1.76
C HIS A 270 -1.87 22.42 -2.27
N GLY A 271 -2.10 23.64 -1.76
CA GLY A 271 -1.21 24.81 -1.80
C GLY A 271 -0.31 24.97 -3.03
N SER A 272 -0.78 25.47 -4.18
CA SER A 272 0.08 25.58 -5.35
C SER A 272 1.04 26.78 -5.32
N ILE A 273 2.31 26.56 -5.00
CA ILE A 273 3.37 27.60 -5.03
C ILE A 273 3.72 28.09 -6.44
N ILE A 274 3.23 27.41 -7.48
CA ILE A 274 3.47 27.76 -8.89
C ILE A 274 2.26 28.45 -9.53
N ASN A 275 1.03 27.97 -9.27
CA ASN A 275 -0.17 28.54 -9.89
C ASN A 275 -0.79 29.67 -9.10
N VAL A 276 -0.61 29.66 -7.78
CA VAL A 276 -1.10 30.70 -6.87
C VAL A 276 0.09 31.21 -6.05
N PRO A 277 0.96 32.05 -6.65
CA PRO A 277 2.25 32.42 -6.05
C PRO A 277 2.15 32.98 -4.62
N GLU A 278 1.03 33.62 -4.29
CA GLU A 278 0.71 34.15 -2.96
C GLU A 278 0.75 33.04 -1.89
N THR A 279 0.32 31.83 -2.23
CA THR A 279 0.31 30.69 -1.30
C THR A 279 1.71 30.35 -0.80
N LYS A 280 2.77 30.63 -1.58
CA LYS A 280 4.13 30.33 -1.17
C LYS A 280 4.53 31.09 0.09
N SER A 281 4.35 32.41 0.10
CA SER A 281 4.67 33.23 1.28
C SER A 281 3.79 32.89 2.48
N GLN A 282 2.53 32.51 2.24
CA GLN A 282 1.60 32.11 3.29
C GLN A 282 2.04 30.78 3.94
N LEU A 283 2.38 29.78 3.11
CA LEU A 283 2.88 28.49 3.58
C LEU A 283 4.22 28.61 4.28
N GLU A 284 5.16 29.40 3.75
CA GLU A 284 6.45 29.66 4.42
C GLU A 284 6.27 30.25 5.83
N GLN A 285 5.26 31.11 6.01
CA GLN A 285 4.92 31.66 7.32
C GLN A 285 4.31 30.58 8.22
N VAL A 286 3.30 29.85 7.74
CA VAL A 286 2.63 28.78 8.52
C VAL A 286 3.59 27.67 8.93
N TYR A 287 4.47 27.21 8.05
CA TYR A 287 5.48 26.20 8.38
C TYR A 287 6.46 26.67 9.44
N SER A 288 6.76 27.98 9.47
CA SER A 288 7.63 28.60 10.47
C SER A 288 6.94 28.76 11.82
N ASP A 289 5.66 29.15 11.81
CA ASP A 289 4.92 29.52 13.01
C ASP A 289 4.37 28.30 13.77
N PHE A 290 4.23 27.15 13.09
CA PHE A 290 3.78 25.88 13.67
C PHE A 290 4.81 24.74 13.47
N PRO A 291 6.03 24.85 14.03
CA PRO A 291 7.10 23.85 13.86
C PRO A 291 6.75 22.46 14.43
N GLU A 292 5.77 22.37 15.33
CA GLU A 292 5.26 21.12 15.91
C GLU A 292 4.27 20.38 15.01
N VAL A 293 3.65 21.05 14.04
CA VAL A 293 2.72 20.45 13.09
C VAL A 293 3.48 19.85 11.93
N THR A 294 3.24 18.58 11.64
CA THR A 294 3.77 17.95 10.42
C THR A 294 2.90 18.33 9.23
N PHE A 295 3.48 19.02 8.26
CA PHE A 295 2.83 19.36 7.00
C PHE A 295 3.26 18.40 5.90
N ILE A 296 2.34 18.03 5.03
CA ILE A 296 2.60 17.23 3.82
C ILE A 296 2.17 18.07 2.63
N HIS A 297 3.10 18.50 1.78
CA HIS A 297 2.78 19.26 0.59
C HIS A 297 2.57 18.32 -0.59
N ALA A 298 1.33 18.25 -1.07
CA ALA A 298 0.96 17.35 -2.13
C ALA A 298 1.66 17.60 -3.46
N HIS A 299 1.71 16.55 -4.27
CA HIS A 299 1.97 16.62 -5.71
C HIS A 299 3.35 17.20 -6.05
N TYR A 300 4.42 16.64 -5.48
CA TYR A 300 5.79 17.16 -5.62
C TYR A 300 5.88 18.63 -5.19
N CYS A 301 5.18 19.03 -4.12
CA CYS A 301 5.11 20.43 -3.67
C CYS A 301 4.59 21.39 -4.78
N SER A 302 3.75 20.89 -5.68
CA SER A 302 3.29 21.61 -6.89
C SER A 302 4.40 22.02 -7.86
N ALA A 303 5.64 21.54 -7.68
CA ALA A 303 6.82 22.03 -8.39
C ALA A 303 6.89 21.56 -9.86
N ILE A 304 6.11 20.55 -10.25
CA ILE A 304 6.05 20.00 -11.62
C ILE A 304 4.68 20.33 -12.24
N PHE A 305 4.51 21.59 -12.64
CA PHE A 305 3.25 22.09 -13.21
C PHE A 305 3.43 22.94 -14.47
N LYS A 306 4.29 23.97 -14.42
CA LYS A 306 4.69 24.80 -15.58
C LYS A 306 6.20 24.67 -15.78
N GLY A 307 6.69 23.44 -15.91
CA GLY A 307 8.10 23.08 -15.90
C GLY A 307 8.53 22.41 -14.60
N ILE A 308 9.81 22.03 -14.51
CA ILE A 308 10.42 21.32 -13.39
C ILE A 308 11.08 22.33 -12.43
N ASN A 309 10.32 22.76 -11.42
CA ASN A 309 10.72 23.81 -10.47
C ASN A 309 11.14 23.26 -9.10
N LEU A 310 11.76 22.08 -9.08
CA LEU A 310 12.10 21.35 -7.84
C LEU A 310 13.00 22.14 -6.88
N ASP A 311 13.79 23.09 -7.39
CA ASP A 311 14.62 23.98 -6.55
C ASP A 311 13.78 24.82 -5.58
N GLN A 312 12.51 25.12 -5.91
CA GLN A 312 11.61 25.82 -5.00
C GLN A 312 11.17 24.91 -3.85
N CYS A 313 10.86 23.64 -4.15
CA CYS A 313 10.50 22.64 -3.15
C CYS A 313 11.70 22.32 -2.25
N ALA A 314 12.88 22.11 -2.85
CA ALA A 314 14.14 21.85 -2.14
C ALA A 314 14.40 22.91 -1.05
N ARG A 315 14.28 24.20 -1.39
CA ARG A 315 14.44 25.30 -0.42
C ARG A 315 13.44 25.24 0.74
N LEU A 316 12.21 24.78 0.51
CA LEU A 316 11.23 24.62 1.58
C LEU A 316 11.60 23.43 2.46
N LEU A 317 11.95 22.28 1.87
CA LEU A 317 12.38 21.09 2.61
C LEU A 317 13.65 21.34 3.44
N ASP A 318 14.62 22.08 2.92
CA ASP A 318 15.84 22.45 3.63
C ASP A 318 15.57 23.36 4.84
N LYS A 319 14.60 24.26 4.70
CA LYS A 319 14.30 25.29 5.70
C LYS A 319 13.35 24.79 6.79
N TYR A 320 12.41 23.92 6.45
CA TYR A 320 11.30 23.52 7.33
C TYR A 320 11.36 22.04 7.68
N PRO A 321 11.95 21.66 8.83
CA PRO A 321 12.09 20.27 9.26
C PRO A 321 10.76 19.62 9.64
N ASN A 322 9.64 20.31 9.56
CA ASN A 322 8.28 19.80 9.74
C ASN A 322 7.52 19.62 8.41
N LEU A 323 8.13 19.94 7.26
CA LEU A 323 7.56 19.74 5.92
C LEU A 323 7.94 18.39 5.28
N TYR A 324 6.95 17.61 4.86
CA TYR A 324 7.07 16.44 4.00
C TYR A 324 6.39 16.76 2.66
N ILE A 325 6.57 15.89 1.66
CA ILE A 325 5.81 15.94 0.41
C ILE A 325 5.28 14.56 0.05
N ASP A 326 4.26 14.51 -0.81
CA ASP A 326 3.93 13.29 -1.54
C ASP A 326 4.28 13.39 -3.03
N LEU A 327 4.38 12.23 -3.68
CA LEU A 327 4.64 12.11 -5.13
C LEU A 327 3.36 11.89 -5.95
N SER A 328 2.19 12.23 -5.42
CA SER A 328 0.94 11.90 -6.11
C SER A 328 0.73 12.76 -7.36
N MET A 329 0.28 12.12 -8.43
CA MET A 329 0.11 12.77 -9.73
C MET A 329 -1.37 13.06 -10.06
N GLY A 330 -2.27 12.27 -9.48
CA GLY A 330 -3.72 12.38 -9.67
C GLY A 330 -4.15 12.48 -11.13
N GLY A 331 -5.13 13.34 -11.39
CA GLY A 331 -5.56 13.68 -12.76
C GLY A 331 -4.49 14.40 -13.59
N GLY A 332 -3.38 14.82 -12.98
CA GLY A 332 -2.24 15.46 -13.64
C GLY A 332 -1.25 14.51 -14.28
N ILE A 333 -1.41 13.18 -14.16
CA ILE A 333 -0.43 12.17 -14.62
C ILE A 333 0.12 12.39 -16.03
N LYS A 334 -0.72 12.81 -17.00
CA LYS A 334 -0.26 13.14 -18.37
C LYS A 334 0.80 14.24 -18.39
N ARG A 335 0.60 15.28 -17.58
CA ARG A 335 1.53 16.40 -17.43
C ARG A 335 2.83 15.95 -16.78
N TYR A 336 2.75 15.13 -15.74
CA TYR A 336 3.94 14.60 -15.08
C TYR A 336 4.76 13.71 -16.01
N HIS A 337 4.13 12.77 -16.74
CA HIS A 337 4.84 11.94 -17.72
C HIS A 337 5.58 12.77 -18.78
N ARG A 338 5.02 13.91 -19.21
CA ARG A 338 5.72 14.83 -20.09
C ARG A 338 7.01 15.36 -19.48
N TYR A 339 6.94 15.94 -18.29
CA TYR A 339 8.10 16.53 -17.61
C TYR A 339 9.12 15.48 -17.15
N LEU A 340 8.67 14.29 -16.74
CA LEU A 340 9.54 13.17 -16.41
C LEU A 340 10.44 12.78 -17.59
N ARG A 341 9.93 12.85 -18.82
CA ARG A 341 10.76 12.58 -20.02
C ARG A 341 11.66 13.74 -20.43
N GLU A 342 11.36 14.97 -19.98
CA GLU A 342 12.24 16.11 -20.23
C GLU A 342 13.51 16.00 -19.38
N ASP A 343 13.41 15.61 -18.11
CA ASP A 343 14.57 15.51 -17.21
C ASP A 343 14.33 14.53 -16.04
N LEU A 344 14.24 13.23 -16.36
CA LEU A 344 14.11 12.15 -15.37
C LEU A 344 15.25 12.16 -14.34
N PRO A 345 16.54 12.31 -14.73
CA PRO A 345 17.64 12.33 -13.77
C PRO A 345 17.49 13.42 -12.72
N LYS A 346 17.13 14.65 -13.09
CA LYS A 346 16.91 15.74 -12.13
C LYS A 346 15.82 15.41 -11.11
N ILE A 347 14.72 14.82 -11.55
CA ILE A 347 13.60 14.45 -10.67
C ILE A 347 14.00 13.29 -9.75
N LYS A 348 14.71 12.30 -10.28
CA LYS A 348 15.25 11.18 -9.50
C LYS A 348 16.24 11.65 -8.44
N ASP A 349 17.18 12.52 -8.80
CA ASP A 349 18.19 13.05 -7.87
C ASP A 349 17.55 13.81 -6.71
N PHE A 350 16.49 14.58 -7.00
CA PHE A 350 15.68 15.23 -5.97
C PHE A 350 15.03 14.20 -5.03
N ILE A 351 14.43 13.13 -5.56
CA ILE A 351 13.84 12.06 -4.74
C ILE A 351 14.89 11.40 -3.85
N LEU A 352 16.07 11.08 -4.39
CA LEU A 352 17.15 10.46 -3.62
C LEU A 352 17.69 11.38 -2.52
N THR A 353 17.77 12.68 -2.79
CA THR A 353 18.25 13.68 -1.83
C THR A 353 17.29 13.85 -0.65
N TYR A 354 15.98 13.87 -0.91
CA TYR A 354 14.95 14.16 0.10
C TYR A 354 14.15 12.92 0.54
N GLN A 355 14.64 11.71 0.25
CA GLN A 355 13.93 10.44 0.45
C GLN A 355 13.36 10.22 1.87
N ASP A 356 13.93 10.83 2.91
CA ASP A 356 13.45 10.71 4.30
C ASP A 356 12.23 11.61 4.61
N ARG A 357 11.78 12.37 3.61
CA ARG A 357 10.68 13.36 3.70
C ARG A 357 9.64 13.22 2.60
N ILE A 358 9.69 12.12 1.83
CA ILE A 358 8.83 11.87 0.69
C ILE A 358 7.88 10.71 0.99
N LEU A 359 6.63 10.88 0.59
CA LEU A 359 5.54 9.91 0.76
C LEU A 359 4.98 9.48 -0.59
N PHE A 360 4.37 8.30 -0.60
CA PHE A 360 3.57 7.83 -1.73
C PHE A 360 2.09 8.17 -1.56
N GLY A 361 1.44 8.49 -2.68
CA GLY A 361 0.00 8.41 -2.86
C GLY A 361 -0.37 8.54 -4.33
N SER A 362 -1.58 8.15 -4.73
CA SER A 362 -1.98 8.15 -6.15
C SER A 362 -2.96 9.27 -6.53
N ASP A 363 -3.63 9.89 -5.55
CA ASP A 363 -4.55 11.02 -5.70
C ASP A 363 -5.74 10.67 -6.63
N ILE A 364 -6.38 9.53 -6.37
CA ILE A 364 -7.60 9.09 -7.05
C ILE A 364 -8.81 9.63 -6.29
N ILE A 365 -9.72 10.27 -7.04
CA ILE A 365 -11.05 10.62 -6.54
C ILE A 365 -11.94 9.40 -6.66
N LEU A 366 -12.22 8.72 -5.55
CA LEU A 366 -13.15 7.60 -5.50
C LEU A 366 -14.59 8.12 -5.34
N ASP A 367 -15.36 8.04 -6.42
CA ASP A 367 -16.75 8.50 -6.53
C ASP A 367 -17.64 7.43 -7.19
N GLN A 368 -18.89 7.76 -7.49
CA GLN A 368 -19.89 6.83 -8.05
C GLN A 368 -19.65 6.47 -9.54
N ALA A 369 -18.51 6.87 -10.12
CA ALA A 369 -18.21 6.58 -11.51
C ALA A 369 -17.97 5.08 -11.72
N ARG A 370 -18.91 4.42 -12.39
CA ARG A 370 -18.91 2.95 -12.61
C ARG A 370 -17.71 2.41 -13.38
N TYR A 371 -16.96 3.26 -14.10
CA TYR A 371 -15.75 2.84 -14.81
C TYR A 371 -14.55 2.64 -13.88
N LYS A 372 -14.61 3.09 -12.61
CA LYS A 372 -13.56 2.88 -11.60
C LYS A 372 -13.77 1.54 -10.90
N ASP A 373 -13.79 0.48 -11.69
CA ASP A 373 -13.81 -0.90 -11.19
C ASP A 373 -12.41 -1.30 -10.68
N GLN A 374 -12.29 -2.54 -10.20
CA GLN A 374 -11.04 -3.06 -9.65
C GLN A 374 -9.87 -2.95 -10.63
N ASP A 375 -10.10 -3.30 -11.90
CA ASP A 375 -9.06 -3.33 -12.92
C ASP A 375 -8.58 -1.93 -13.25
N TRP A 376 -9.51 -0.98 -13.42
CA TRP A 376 -9.18 0.42 -13.63
C TRP A 376 -8.34 0.97 -12.47
N LEU A 377 -8.74 0.68 -11.22
CA LEU A 377 -8.05 1.13 -10.01
C LEU A 377 -6.66 0.49 -9.91
N TYR A 378 -6.55 -0.81 -10.18
CA TYR A 378 -5.29 -1.53 -10.18
C TYR A 378 -4.32 -0.93 -11.20
N GLN A 379 -4.76 -0.73 -12.45
CA GLN A 379 -3.93 -0.17 -13.50
C GLN A 379 -3.52 1.28 -13.17
N ARG A 380 -4.43 2.08 -12.61
CA ARG A 380 -4.14 3.46 -12.22
C ARG A 380 -3.07 3.52 -11.13
N ILE A 381 -3.19 2.74 -10.05
CA ILE A 381 -2.23 2.72 -8.95
C ILE A 381 -0.89 2.12 -9.43
N SER A 382 -0.94 1.06 -10.23
CA SER A 382 0.25 0.40 -10.79
C SER A 382 1.10 1.37 -11.61
N CYS A 383 0.50 2.31 -12.34
CA CYS A 383 1.28 3.32 -13.07
C CYS A 383 2.18 4.17 -12.17
N ASP A 384 1.70 4.58 -11.00
CA ASP A 384 2.49 5.39 -10.06
C ASP A 384 3.57 4.52 -9.38
N LEU A 385 3.23 3.27 -9.03
CA LEU A 385 4.20 2.33 -8.45
C LEU A 385 5.31 1.94 -9.45
N ASN A 386 4.93 1.68 -10.70
CA ASN A 386 5.87 1.32 -11.77
C ASN A 386 6.83 2.46 -12.08
N LEU A 387 6.36 3.72 -12.05
CA LEU A 387 7.24 4.89 -12.15
C LEU A 387 8.35 4.86 -11.10
N HIS A 388 8.07 4.42 -9.88
CA HIS A 388 9.07 4.38 -8.81
C HIS A 388 9.97 3.14 -8.88
N GLN A 389 9.40 1.99 -9.22
CA GLN A 389 10.03 0.69 -9.03
C GLN A 389 10.79 0.21 -10.27
N LEU A 390 10.26 0.48 -11.47
CA LEU A 390 10.77 -0.11 -12.70
C LEU A 390 11.73 0.85 -13.40
N LYS A 391 12.65 0.30 -14.19
CA LYS A 391 13.47 1.07 -15.12
C LYS A 391 12.67 1.53 -16.33
N GLU A 392 11.82 0.65 -16.85
CA GLU A 392 10.96 0.93 -17.99
C GLU A 392 9.59 0.29 -17.74
N TYR A 393 8.52 0.95 -18.18
CA TYR A 393 7.17 0.46 -17.99
C TYR A 393 6.20 1.04 -19.03
N THR A 394 5.10 0.34 -19.26
CA THR A 394 3.94 0.85 -20.00
C THR A 394 2.81 1.17 -19.04
N CYS A 395 1.95 2.12 -19.41
CA CYS A 395 0.86 2.58 -18.57
C CYS A 395 -0.30 3.08 -19.44
N ASP A 396 -1.52 2.65 -19.10
CA ASP A 396 -2.75 3.06 -19.80
C ASP A 396 -3.26 4.44 -19.38
N PHE A 397 -2.54 5.12 -18.48
CA PHE A 397 -2.85 6.44 -17.95
C PHE A 397 -1.79 7.47 -18.35
N GLY A 398 -2.23 8.73 -18.42
CA GLY A 398 -1.37 9.83 -18.82
C GLY A 398 -1.08 9.83 -20.32
N GLU A 399 0.16 9.50 -20.69
CA GLU A 399 0.56 9.32 -22.08
C GLU A 399 0.64 7.83 -22.40
N LYS A 400 -0.32 7.36 -23.18
CA LYS A 400 -0.48 5.94 -23.56
C LYS A 400 0.42 5.57 -24.74
N ASP A 401 0.55 4.28 -25.00
CA ASP A 401 1.25 3.71 -26.17
C ASP A 401 2.73 4.12 -26.27
N ILE A 402 3.35 4.44 -25.14
CA ILE A 402 4.75 4.85 -25.02
C ILE A 402 5.40 4.01 -23.92
N LEU A 403 6.65 3.59 -24.15
CA LEU A 403 7.51 3.03 -23.13
C LEU A 403 8.06 4.16 -22.26
N HIS A 404 7.58 4.25 -21.02
CA HIS A 404 8.05 5.23 -20.04
C HIS A 404 9.34 4.76 -19.39
N GLN A 405 10.19 5.72 -19.02
CA GLN A 405 11.34 5.47 -18.17
C GLN A 405 10.92 5.73 -16.72
N GLY A 406 11.14 4.77 -15.84
CA GLY A 406 10.90 4.89 -14.41
C GLY A 406 12.18 5.21 -13.64
N PHE A 407 12.02 5.58 -12.38
CA PHE A 407 13.13 5.96 -11.51
C PHE A 407 14.02 4.76 -11.16
N ASN A 408 13.52 3.52 -11.19
CA ASN A 408 14.25 2.33 -10.75
C ASN A 408 14.92 2.55 -9.38
N LEU A 409 14.11 2.95 -8.39
CA LEU A 409 14.60 3.24 -7.04
C LEU A 409 15.00 1.94 -6.33
N GLU A 410 16.06 2.01 -5.53
CA GLU A 410 16.49 0.89 -4.69
C GLU A 410 15.44 0.60 -3.61
N GLU A 411 15.37 -0.66 -3.17
CA GLU A 411 14.42 -1.15 -2.19
C GLU A 411 14.41 -0.31 -0.90
N GLN A 412 15.59 0.08 -0.41
CA GLN A 412 15.73 0.93 0.78
C GLN A 412 15.04 2.30 0.63
N VAL A 413 15.03 2.88 -0.58
CA VAL A 413 14.35 4.14 -0.86
C VAL A 413 12.84 3.90 -0.94
N LEU A 414 12.42 2.85 -1.64
CA LEU A 414 11.00 2.46 -1.74
C LEU A 414 10.38 2.19 -0.36
N ARG A 415 11.12 1.52 0.54
CA ARG A 415 10.71 1.25 1.92
C ARG A 415 10.43 2.54 2.71
N LYS A 416 11.27 3.56 2.54
CA LYS A 416 11.06 4.88 3.17
C LYS A 416 9.79 5.54 2.66
N LEU A 417 9.64 5.64 1.34
CA LEU A 417 8.51 6.28 0.67
C LEU A 417 7.17 5.61 1.00
N TYR A 418 7.15 4.27 1.00
CA TYR A 418 5.91 3.49 1.16
C TYR A 418 5.56 3.17 2.60
N PHE A 419 6.50 3.21 3.54
CA PHE A 419 6.24 2.69 4.88
C PHE A 419 6.89 3.51 6.00
N GLU A 420 8.21 3.69 6.02
CA GLU A 420 8.88 4.29 7.18
C GLU A 420 8.47 5.76 7.39
N ASN A 421 8.42 6.55 6.31
CA ASN A 421 8.02 7.95 6.41
C ASN A 421 6.53 8.08 6.78
N PRO A 422 5.59 7.38 6.10
CA PRO A 422 4.19 7.32 6.54
C PRO A 422 4.02 6.93 8.02
N LYS A 423 4.68 5.84 8.45
CA LYS A 423 4.61 5.32 9.82
C LYS A 423 5.09 6.36 10.83
N LYS A 424 6.20 7.05 10.53
CA LYS A 424 6.74 8.11 11.39
C LYS A 424 5.75 9.27 11.57
N ILE A 425 5.04 9.65 10.52
CA ILE A 425 4.09 10.77 10.56
C ILE A 425 2.78 10.38 11.24
N LEU A 426 2.33 9.13 11.05
CA LEU A 426 1.06 8.62 11.56
C LEU A 426 1.16 8.00 12.97
N ASN A 427 2.37 7.87 13.50
CA ASN A 427 2.67 7.50 14.89
C ASN A 427 2.05 6.16 15.37
N PHE A 428 2.26 5.07 14.62
CA PHE A 428 1.89 3.72 15.05
C PHE A 428 3.02 2.70 14.89
#